data_AF-A0A8E1WA55-F1
#
_entry.id   AF-A0A8E1WA55-F1
#
_cell.length_a   1.000
_cell.length_b   1.000
_cell.length_c   1.000
_cell.angle_alpha   90.00
_cell.angle_beta   90.00
_cell.angle_gamma   90.00
#
_symmetry.space_group_name_H-M   'P 1'
#
loop_
_entity.id
_entity.type
_entity.pdbx_description
1 polymer ?
#
loop_
_entity_poly.entity_id
_entity_poly.type
_entity_poly.pdbx_seq_one_letter_code
_entity_poly.pdbx_strand_id
1 'polypeptide(L)'
;MALDRERLIRFGRDRAAKGAGPATLGIDIGTIKLILSHAAAVHGLPVIIEAVDLARIALKQLGLIGKGQERDRRPTQDELDRLISHFDANPRQIAPIGPLRCCYRNAPRGNLHGALVGSGMSHPDASHP
;
A
#
# COMPACT_ATOMS: atom_id res chain seq x y z
N MET A 1 0.40 -21.18 -26.01
CA MET A 1 0.33 -21.22 -24.53
C MET A 1 -0.70 -20.21 -24.07
N ALA A 2 -1.82 -20.65 -23.48
CA ALA A 2 -2.88 -19.76 -23.01
C ALA A 2 -2.65 -19.30 -21.57
N LEU A 3 -3.19 -18.15 -21.20
CA LEU A 3 -3.24 -17.67 -19.82
C LEU A 3 -4.48 -18.28 -19.15
N ASP A 4 -4.28 -19.32 -18.34
CA ASP A 4 -5.35 -20.04 -17.66
C ASP A 4 -5.32 -19.80 -16.14
N ARG A 5 -6.39 -20.25 -15.47
CA ARG A 5 -6.56 -20.17 -14.02
C ARG A 5 -5.39 -20.82 -13.27
N GLU A 6 -4.94 -21.99 -13.70
CA GLU A 6 -3.93 -22.78 -12.99
C GLU A 6 -2.56 -22.11 -13.02
N ARG A 7 -2.21 -21.49 -14.14
CA ARG A 7 -0.99 -20.72 -14.31
C ARG A 7 -0.98 -19.49 -13.41
N LEU A 8 -2.11 -18.82 -13.24
CA LEU A 8 -2.25 -17.69 -12.32
C LEU A 8 -2.13 -18.12 -10.85
N ILE A 9 -2.72 -19.26 -10.48
CA ILE A 9 -2.58 -19.82 -9.14
C ILE A 9 -1.12 -20.22 -8.88
N ARG A 10 -0.47 -20.88 -9.84
CA ARG A 10 0.96 -21.25 -9.75
C ARG A 10 1.82 -20.01 -9.58
N PHE A 11 1.62 -18.98 -10.39
CA PHE A 11 2.30 -17.70 -10.25
C PHE A 11 2.14 -17.11 -8.83
N GLY A 12 0.92 -17.11 -8.29
CA GLY A 12 0.66 -16.63 -6.92
C GLY A 12 1.42 -17.44 -5.85
N ARG A 13 1.46 -18.77 -5.99
CA ARG A 13 2.23 -19.66 -5.10
C ARG A 13 3.73 -19.42 -5.19
N ASP A 14 4.27 -19.29 -6.39
CA ASP A 14 5.70 -19.03 -6.61
C ASP A 14 6.12 -17.67 -6.01
N ARG A 15 5.25 -16.67 -6.11
CA ARG A 15 5.46 -15.34 -5.50
C ARG A 15 5.40 -15.41 -3.98
N ALA A 16 4.45 -16.15 -3.42
CA ALA A 16 4.38 -16.39 -1.97
C ALA A 16 5.66 -17.10 -1.47
N ALA A 17 6.14 -18.11 -2.19
CA ALA A 17 7.36 -18.84 -1.85
C ALA A 17 8.61 -17.94 -1.85
N LYS A 18 8.60 -16.86 -2.65
CA LYS A 18 9.64 -15.82 -2.69
C LYS A 18 9.47 -14.73 -1.60
N GLY A 19 8.49 -14.87 -0.71
CA GLY A 19 8.25 -13.94 0.40
C GLY A 19 7.30 -12.77 0.08
N ALA A 20 6.53 -12.84 -1.01
CA ALA A 20 5.50 -11.83 -1.27
C ALA A 20 4.39 -11.90 -0.21
N GLY A 21 4.13 -10.79 0.47
CA GLY A 21 3.06 -10.70 1.46
C GLY A 21 1.66 -10.74 0.83
N PRO A 22 0.60 -10.99 1.64
CA PRO A 22 -0.75 -11.16 1.12
C PRO A 22 -1.33 -9.94 0.38
N ALA A 23 -0.96 -8.74 0.82
CA ALA A 23 -1.33 -7.50 0.13
C ALA A 23 -0.65 -7.37 -1.24
N THR A 24 0.64 -7.72 -1.32
CA THR A 24 1.41 -7.68 -2.57
C THR A 24 0.84 -8.64 -3.60
N LEU A 25 0.50 -9.87 -3.21
CA LEU A 25 -0.16 -10.83 -4.10
C LEU A 25 -1.53 -10.35 -4.60
N GLY A 26 -2.30 -9.69 -3.72
CA GLY A 26 -3.57 -9.07 -4.08
C GLY A 26 -3.42 -7.96 -5.14
N ILE A 27 -2.33 -7.20 -5.08
CA ILE A 27 -1.95 -6.19 -6.06
C ILE A 27 -1.50 -6.86 -7.36
N ASP A 28 -0.58 -7.83 -7.31
CA ASP A 28 -0.04 -8.53 -8.49
C ASP A 28 -1.20 -9.08 -9.37
N ILE A 29 -2.15 -9.81 -8.76
CA ILE A 29 -3.32 -10.35 -9.48
C ILE A 29 -4.28 -9.25 -9.96
N GLY A 30 -4.43 -8.16 -9.19
CA GLY A 30 -5.24 -7.01 -9.58
C GLY A 30 -4.68 -6.29 -10.81
N THR A 31 -3.35 -6.11 -10.87
CA THR A 31 -2.68 -5.48 -12.01
C THR A 31 -2.81 -6.35 -13.27
N ILE A 32 -2.69 -7.67 -13.15
CA ILE A 32 -2.94 -8.59 -14.28
C ILE A 32 -4.38 -8.41 -14.80
N LYS A 33 -5.37 -8.38 -13.91
CA LYS A 33 -6.76 -8.14 -14.29
C LYS A 33 -6.91 -6.81 -15.05
N LEU A 34 -6.34 -5.73 -14.51
CA LEU A 34 -6.39 -4.40 -15.12
C LEU A 34 -5.86 -4.40 -16.56
N ILE A 35 -4.69 -5.00 -16.78
CA ILE A 35 -4.05 -5.05 -18.10
C ILE A 35 -4.93 -5.85 -19.08
N LEU A 36 -5.46 -7.01 -18.67
CA LEU A 36 -6.32 -7.82 -19.52
C LEU A 36 -7.65 -7.13 -19.82
N SER A 37 -8.26 -6.47 -18.84
CA SER A 37 -9.47 -5.69 -19.05
C SER A 37 -9.25 -4.55 -20.03
N HIS A 38 -8.11 -3.86 -19.94
CA HIS A 38 -7.75 -2.82 -20.91
C HIS A 38 -7.53 -3.41 -22.32
N ALA A 39 -6.81 -4.52 -22.43
CA ALA A 39 -6.60 -5.24 -23.68
C ALA A 39 -7.93 -5.67 -24.34
N ALA A 40 -8.89 -6.17 -23.57
CA ALA A 40 -10.21 -6.52 -24.06
C ALA A 40 -11.01 -5.28 -24.49
N ALA A 41 -11.10 -4.26 -23.62
CA ALA A 41 -12.00 -3.13 -23.81
C ALA A 41 -11.51 -2.12 -24.85
N VAL A 42 -10.21 -1.84 -24.88
CA VAL A 42 -9.62 -0.80 -25.75
C VAL A 42 -9.07 -1.41 -27.04
N HIS A 43 -8.50 -2.59 -26.97
CA HIS A 43 -7.85 -3.24 -28.11
C HIS A 43 -8.66 -4.40 -28.72
N GLY A 44 -9.81 -4.75 -28.14
CA GLY A 44 -10.70 -5.80 -28.68
C GLY A 44 -10.07 -7.20 -28.67
N LEU A 45 -9.05 -7.44 -27.84
CA LEU A 45 -8.34 -8.71 -27.82
C LEU A 45 -9.20 -9.79 -27.13
N PRO A 46 -9.24 -11.04 -27.67
CA PRO A 46 -10.03 -12.13 -27.11
C PRO A 46 -9.32 -12.73 -25.88
N VAL A 47 -9.34 -12.01 -24.76
CA VAL A 47 -8.74 -12.43 -23.48
C VAL A 47 -9.81 -12.86 -22.48
N ILE A 48 -9.52 -13.91 -21.70
CA ILE A 48 -10.44 -14.48 -20.71
C ILE A 48 -10.13 -13.86 -19.35
N ILE A 49 -10.97 -12.93 -18.90
CA ILE A 49 -10.78 -12.21 -17.63
C ILE A 49 -11.25 -13.07 -16.45
N GLU A 50 -12.22 -13.96 -16.69
CA GLU A 50 -12.86 -14.84 -15.72
C GLU A 50 -11.83 -15.78 -15.04
N ALA A 51 -10.80 -16.19 -15.79
CA ALA A 51 -9.71 -17.00 -15.26
C ALA A 51 -8.95 -16.29 -14.13
N VAL A 52 -8.81 -14.96 -14.21
CA VAL A 52 -8.17 -14.14 -13.18
C VAL A 52 -9.04 -14.03 -11.94
N ASP A 53 -10.35 -13.90 -12.11
CA ASP A 53 -11.29 -13.82 -10.99
C ASP A 53 -11.34 -15.13 -10.22
N LEU A 54 -11.42 -16.27 -10.92
CA LEU A 54 -11.33 -17.59 -10.30
C LEU A 54 -10.00 -17.82 -9.58
N ALA A 55 -8.89 -17.39 -10.19
CA ALA A 55 -7.57 -17.48 -9.54
C ALA A 55 -7.49 -16.62 -8.28
N ARG A 56 -8.04 -15.39 -8.30
CA ARG A 56 -8.10 -14.52 -7.13
C ARG A 56 -8.91 -15.14 -5.99
N ILE A 57 -10.05 -15.74 -6.30
CA ILE A 57 -10.89 -16.46 -5.32
C ILE A 57 -10.08 -17.63 -4.71
N ALA A 58 -9.45 -18.45 -5.54
CA ALA A 58 -8.65 -19.58 -5.07
C ALA A 58 -7.48 -19.14 -4.19
N LEU A 59 -6.72 -18.12 -4.60
CA LEU A 59 -5.60 -17.59 -3.84
C LEU A 59 -6.04 -16.96 -2.51
N LYS A 60 -7.23 -16.36 -2.45
CA LYS A 60 -7.82 -15.86 -1.21
C LYS A 60 -8.25 -17.01 -0.28
N GLN A 61 -8.85 -18.06 -0.82
CA GLN A 61 -9.22 -19.26 -0.05
C GLN A 61 -8.00 -20.02 0.49
N LEU A 62 -6.89 -20.00 -0.24
CA LEU A 62 -5.60 -20.54 0.19
C LEU A 62 -4.88 -19.67 1.24
N GLY A 63 -5.46 -18.51 1.62
CA GLY A 63 -4.85 -17.57 2.56
C GLY A 63 -3.65 -16.80 2.02
N LEU A 64 -3.38 -16.89 0.70
CA LEU A 64 -2.26 -16.20 0.05
C LEU A 64 -2.58 -14.75 -0.27
N ILE A 65 -3.86 -14.41 -0.51
CA ILE A 65 -4.30 -13.02 -0.70
C ILE A 65 -5.08 -12.57 0.53
N GLY A 66 -4.72 -11.40 1.05
CA GLY A 66 -5.31 -10.87 2.28
C GLY A 66 -4.85 -9.45 2.57
N LYS A 67 -5.15 -8.99 3.80
CA LYS A 67 -4.67 -7.69 4.28
C LYS A 67 -3.16 -7.74 4.50
N GLY A 68 -2.52 -6.59 4.35
CA GLY A 68 -1.13 -6.42 4.76
C GLY A 68 -1.03 -6.48 6.27
N GLN A 69 0.14 -6.90 6.77
CA GLN A 69 0.43 -6.79 8.19
C GLN A 69 0.79 -5.35 8.51
N GLU A 70 0.08 -4.78 9.47
CA GLU A 70 0.40 -3.46 10.00
C GLU A 70 1.71 -3.55 10.80
N ARG A 71 2.50 -2.49 10.74
CA ARG A 71 3.75 -2.40 11.51
C ARG A 71 3.44 -1.82 12.88
N ASP A 72 3.56 -2.64 13.92
CA ASP A 72 3.26 -2.22 15.30
C ASP A 72 4.38 -1.39 15.98
N ARG A 73 5.57 -1.33 15.35
CA ARG A 73 6.72 -0.62 15.91
C ARG A 73 6.53 0.89 15.85
N ARG A 74 6.37 1.54 17.00
CA ARG A 74 6.35 3.01 17.14
C ARG A 74 7.78 3.55 17.21
N PRO A 75 8.12 4.60 16.43
CA PRO A 75 9.38 5.32 16.58
C PRO A 75 9.55 5.91 17.99
N THR A 76 10.80 6.00 18.45
CA THR A 76 11.13 6.68 19.71
C THR A 76 11.15 8.20 19.54
N GLN A 77 11.16 8.95 20.64
CA GLN A 77 11.23 10.41 20.58
C GLN A 77 12.52 10.88 19.90
N ASP A 78 13.66 10.26 20.22
CA ASP A 78 14.95 10.61 19.62
C ASP A 78 14.99 10.34 18.11
N GLU A 79 14.33 9.27 17.64
CA GLU A 79 14.21 8.98 16.21
C GLU A 79 13.31 9.99 15.50
N LEU A 80 12.21 10.39 16.13
CA LEU A 80 11.33 11.42 15.59
C LEU A 80 12.06 12.76 15.49
N ASP A 81 12.81 13.15 16.52
CA ASP A 81 13.54 14.42 16.53
C ASP A 81 14.63 14.42 15.44
N ARG A 82 15.36 13.30 15.25
CA ARG A 82 16.33 13.15 14.14
C ARG A 82 15.67 13.24 12.77
N LEU A 83 14.52 12.58 12.57
CA LEU A 83 13.78 12.62 11.31
C LEU A 83 13.29 14.03 11.00
N ILE A 84 12.69 14.71 11.98
CA ILE A 84 12.18 16.07 11.83
C ILE A 84 13.32 17.03 11.47
N SER A 85 14.43 17.01 12.21
CA SER A 85 15.59 17.86 11.90
C SER A 85 16.17 17.60 10.50
N HIS A 86 16.18 16.34 10.04
CA HIS A 86 16.63 16.00 8.69
C HIS A 86 15.72 16.59 7.62
N PHE A 87 14.39 16.51 7.80
CA PHE A 87 13.43 17.04 6.84
C PHE A 87 13.35 18.56 6.85
N ASP A 88 13.42 19.20 8.02
CA ASP A 88 13.42 20.67 8.14
C ASP A 88 14.67 21.30 7.52
N ALA A 89 15.80 20.60 7.54
CA ALA A 89 17.04 21.06 6.90
C ALA A 89 17.04 20.86 5.36
N ASN A 90 16.07 20.15 4.79
CA ASN A 90 16.03 19.89 3.36
C ASN A 90 15.21 20.97 2.62
N PRO A 91 15.84 21.81 1.79
CA PRO A 91 15.13 22.89 1.08
C PRO A 91 14.13 22.40 0.02
N ARG A 92 14.19 21.11 -0.37
CA ARG A 92 13.19 20.49 -1.26
C ARG A 92 11.97 19.97 -0.52
N GLN A 93 11.98 19.99 0.81
CA GLN A 93 10.87 19.54 1.63
C GLN A 93 9.80 20.63 1.67
N ILE A 94 8.69 20.41 0.96
CA ILE A 94 7.58 21.36 0.87
C ILE A 94 6.57 21.14 2.00
N ALA A 95 6.33 19.88 2.38
CA ALA A 95 5.37 19.54 3.42
C ALA A 95 6.01 19.65 4.81
N PRO A 96 5.43 20.41 5.76
CA PRO A 96 5.95 20.50 7.12
C PRO A 96 5.75 19.17 7.86
N ILE A 97 6.85 18.55 8.30
CA ILE A 97 6.87 17.24 8.96
C ILE A 97 6.85 17.38 10.51
N GLY A 98 7.25 18.54 11.04
CA GLY A 98 7.24 18.85 12.48
C GLY A 98 5.93 18.53 13.23
N PRO A 99 4.74 18.78 12.67
CA PRO A 99 3.46 18.46 13.34
C PRO A 99 3.22 16.97 13.63
N LEU A 100 3.94 16.05 12.96
CA LEU A 100 3.82 14.60 13.20
C LEU A 100 4.22 14.21 14.63
N ARG A 101 5.05 15.00 15.31
CA ARG A 101 5.48 14.76 16.69
C ARG A 101 4.30 14.68 17.66
N CYS A 102 3.28 15.53 17.47
CA CYS A 102 2.07 15.51 18.29
C CYS A 102 1.26 14.22 18.06
N CYS A 103 1.13 13.82 16.80
CA CYS A 103 0.40 12.60 16.41
C CYS A 103 1.05 11.34 17.00
N TYR A 104 2.38 11.21 16.86
CA TYR A 104 3.11 10.10 17.46
C TYR A 104 3.26 10.17 18.98
N ARG A 105 2.85 11.24 19.65
CA ARG A 105 2.77 11.30 21.12
C ARG A 105 1.39 10.93 21.63
N ASN A 106 0.35 11.47 20.99
CA ASN A 106 -1.02 11.43 21.52
C ASN A 106 -1.89 10.32 20.90
N ALA A 107 -1.46 9.68 19.80
CA ALA A 107 -2.24 8.60 19.19
C ALA A 107 -2.27 7.32 20.07
N PRO A 108 -3.43 6.68 20.26
CA PRO A 108 -3.51 5.36 20.85
C PRO A 108 -2.82 4.31 19.95
N ARG A 109 -2.20 3.29 20.57
CA ARG A 109 -1.53 2.20 19.83
C ARG A 109 -2.56 1.52 18.91
N GLY A 110 -2.25 1.40 17.62
CA GLY A 110 -3.15 0.80 16.61
C GLY A 110 -4.13 1.77 15.92
N ASN A 111 -4.08 3.08 16.18
CA ASN A 111 -4.91 4.06 15.49
C ASN A 111 -4.17 5.38 15.19
N LEU A 112 -2.96 5.26 14.62
CA LEU A 112 -2.19 6.41 14.14
C LEU A 112 -2.92 7.14 13.01
N HIS A 113 -3.63 6.41 12.15
CA HIS A 113 -4.39 6.99 11.04
C HIS A 113 -5.52 7.89 11.53
N GLY A 114 -6.33 7.44 12.49
CA GLY A 114 -7.38 8.27 13.08
C GLY A 114 -6.84 9.50 13.82
N ALA A 115 -5.67 9.39 14.45
CA ALA A 115 -5.04 10.52 15.14
C ALA A 115 -4.49 11.59 14.18
N LEU A 116 -4.02 11.21 12.99
CA LEU A 116 -3.57 12.15 11.96
C LEU A 116 -4.73 12.97 11.37
N VAL A 117 -5.89 12.33 11.17
CA VAL A 117 -7.08 12.99 10.59
C VAL A 117 -7.76 13.94 11.58
N GLY A 118 -7.79 13.59 12.88
CA GLY A 118 -8.42 14.41 13.92
C GLY A 118 -7.63 15.64 14.37
N SER A 119 -6.37 15.78 13.95
CA SER A 119 -5.47 16.82 14.45
C SER A 119 -5.63 18.19 13.77
N GLY A 120 -6.57 18.36 12.83
CA GLY A 120 -6.87 19.65 12.20
C GLY A 120 -5.61 20.37 11.73
N MET A 121 -5.02 19.92 10.62
CA MET A 121 -3.89 20.61 9.98
C MET A 121 -4.35 21.98 9.45
N SER A 122 -4.48 22.97 10.34
CA SER A 122 -4.44 24.37 9.96
C SER A 122 -3.02 24.63 9.44
N HIS A 123 -2.90 24.91 8.14
CA HIS A 123 -1.69 25.49 7.59
C HIS A 123 -1.37 26.74 8.42
N PRO A 124 -0.20 26.85 9.07
CA PRO A 124 0.22 28.14 9.57
C PRO A 124 0.39 29.04 8.34
N ASP A 125 -0.25 30.20 8.42
CA ASP A 125 -0.19 31.29 7.46
C ASP A 125 1.16 31.32 6.73
N ALA A 126 1.14 31.23 5.40
CA ALA A 126 2.28 31.53 4.55
C ALA A 126 2.50 33.04 4.56
N SER A 127 2.84 33.58 5.73
CA SER A 127 3.35 34.93 5.91
C SER A 127 4.86 34.85 5.98
N HIS A 128 5.52 34.92 4.83
CA HIS A 128 6.88 35.44 4.73
C HIS A 128 6.99 36.32 3.46
N PRO A 129 7.83 37.36 3.52
CA PRO A 129 7.71 38.60 2.75
C PRO A 129 7.83 38.43 1.23
#